data_AF-J3KY21-F1
#
_entry.id   AF-J3KY21-F1
#
_cell.length_a   1.000
_cell.length_b   1.000
_cell.length_c   1.000
_cell.angle_alpha   90.00
_cell.angle_beta   90.00
_cell.angle_gamma   90.00
#
_symmetry.space_group_name_H-M   'P 1'
#
loop_
_entity.id
_entity.type
_entity.pdbx_description
1 polymer ?
#
loop_
_entity_poly.entity_id
_entity_poly.type
_entity_poly.pdbx_seq_one_letter_code
_entity_poly.pdbx_strand_id
1 'polypeptide(L)'
;MSAPSDDISFHVATKLGFHRLFQYLMGANLNSSRIRMTTPVLTSIVPGAGPLHSSAYFVRLYLPEKFQDSPPVPLPELNLHPDRWPSHCIAVRSFSGYARDNNVVEEAEKLALSLSHSPWANSTNYPSKNAYSIAQYNNPFRIIGRLNEVWFDVDCKSAGIEAY
;
A
#
# COMPACT_ATOMS: atom_id res chain seq x y z
N MET A 1 -6.18 2.39 7.82
CA MET A 1 -6.34 3.85 7.61
C MET A 1 -5.60 4.21 6.33
N SER A 2 -6.19 5.05 5.48
CA SER A 2 -5.62 5.44 4.19
C SER A 2 -5.52 6.96 4.02
N ALA A 3 -4.54 7.38 3.23
CA ALA A 3 -4.28 8.76 2.83
C ALA A 3 -4.23 8.81 1.28
N PRO A 4 -5.25 9.39 0.62
CA PRO A 4 -5.23 9.60 -0.83
C PRO A 4 -4.21 10.68 -1.21
N SER A 5 -3.61 10.57 -2.39
CA SER A 5 -2.64 11.52 -2.93
C SER A 5 -2.75 11.56 -4.46
N ASP A 6 -2.93 12.76 -4.99
CA ASP A 6 -3.00 13.05 -6.43
C ASP A 6 -1.65 13.45 -7.04
N ASP A 7 -0.57 13.36 -6.24
CA ASP A 7 0.79 13.58 -6.72
C ASP A 7 1.18 12.51 -7.75
N ILE A 8 1.94 12.90 -8.77
CA ILE A 8 2.39 11.99 -9.83
C ILE A 8 3.57 11.11 -9.39
N SER A 9 4.33 11.55 -8.39
CA SER A 9 5.49 10.82 -7.87
C SER A 9 5.08 9.88 -6.74
N PHE A 10 5.39 8.59 -6.93
CA PHE A 10 5.32 7.58 -5.88
C PHE A 10 6.06 8.00 -4.62
N HIS A 11 7.29 8.53 -4.76
CA HIS A 11 8.11 8.90 -3.61
C HIS A 11 7.47 10.04 -2.81
N VAL A 12 7.02 11.09 -3.50
CA VAL A 12 6.41 12.26 -2.87
C VAL A 12 5.05 11.89 -2.26
N ALA A 13 4.20 11.18 -3.01
CA ALA A 13 2.92 10.68 -2.53
C ALA A 13 3.06 9.85 -1.26
N THR A 14 4.00 8.89 -1.25
CA THR A 14 4.32 8.06 -0.08
C THR A 14 4.73 8.92 1.10
N LYS A 15 5.65 9.87 0.91
CA LYS A 15 6.18 10.72 1.98
C LYS A 15 5.09 11.58 2.62
N LEU A 16 4.28 12.25 1.79
CA LEU A 16 3.20 13.13 2.26
C LEU A 16 2.04 12.36 2.87
N GLY A 17 1.63 11.23 2.26
CA GLY A 17 0.60 10.36 2.82
C GLY A 17 1.03 9.76 4.16
N PHE A 18 2.26 9.26 4.25
CA PHE A 18 2.84 8.76 5.50
C PHE A 18 2.89 9.84 6.58
N HIS A 19 3.28 11.06 6.24
CA HIS A 19 3.36 12.14 7.20
C HIS A 19 1.99 12.42 7.86
N ARG A 20 0.91 12.47 7.07
CA ARG A 20 -0.46 12.64 7.57
C ARG A 20 -0.90 11.46 8.45
N LEU A 21 -0.64 10.22 8.00
CA LEU A 21 -0.91 9.03 8.80
C LEU A 21 -0.13 9.03 10.12
N PHE A 22 1.12 9.47 10.10
CA PHE A 22 1.96 9.55 11.30
C PHE A 22 1.41 10.58 12.30
N GLN A 23 0.96 11.76 11.84
CA GLN A 23 0.28 12.73 12.70
C GLN A 23 -0.94 12.10 13.38
N TYR A 24 -1.77 11.37 12.61
CA TYR A 24 -2.93 10.65 13.15
C TYR A 24 -2.55 9.64 14.24
N LEU A 25 -1.51 8.82 14.02
CA LEU A 25 -1.01 7.86 15.02
C LEU A 25 -0.47 8.56 16.27
N MET A 26 0.08 9.77 16.12
CA MET A 26 0.63 10.57 17.21
C MET A 26 -0.41 11.36 18.01
N GLY A 27 -1.70 11.26 17.65
CA GLY A 27 -2.80 11.86 18.39
C GLY A 27 -3.58 12.93 17.62
N ALA A 28 -3.30 13.18 16.34
CA ALA A 28 -4.12 14.06 15.51
C ALA A 28 -5.42 13.36 15.07
N ASN A 29 -6.25 13.05 16.06
CA ASN A 29 -7.59 12.48 15.94
C ASN A 29 -8.46 13.05 17.07
N LEU A 30 -9.79 12.97 16.93
CA LEU A 30 -10.72 13.65 17.85
C LEU A 30 -10.55 13.27 19.33
N ASN A 31 -10.02 12.07 19.61
CA ASN A 31 -9.83 11.57 20.97
C ASN A 31 -8.38 11.72 21.48
N SER A 32 -7.50 12.42 20.75
CA SER A 32 -6.07 12.55 21.06
C SER A 32 -5.37 11.19 21.34
N SER A 33 -5.90 10.12 20.77
CA SER A 33 -5.47 8.76 21.05
C SER A 33 -4.16 8.45 20.35
N ARG A 34 -3.18 7.95 21.09
CA ARG A 34 -1.92 7.46 20.51
C ARG A 34 -2.06 6.02 20.06
N ILE A 35 -1.65 5.77 18.82
CA ILE A 35 -1.72 4.47 18.16
C ILE A 35 -0.29 4.03 17.87
N ARG A 36 0.03 2.78 18.24
CA ARG A 36 1.36 2.22 17.96
C ARG A 36 1.55 2.10 16.45
N MET A 37 2.75 2.46 16.00
CA MET A 37 3.16 2.29 14.62
C MET A 37 3.16 0.81 14.23
N THR A 38 2.79 0.54 12.98
CA THR A 38 2.77 -0.80 12.38
C THR A 38 3.57 -0.78 11.10
N THR A 39 3.90 -1.97 10.61
CA THR A 39 4.56 -2.19 9.32
C THR A 39 3.80 -3.27 8.55
N PRO A 40 3.82 -3.24 7.21
CA PRO A 40 4.47 -2.24 6.36
C PRO A 40 3.67 -0.93 6.20
N VAL A 41 4.34 0.12 5.70
CA VAL A 41 3.66 1.22 5.01
C VAL A 41 3.39 0.76 3.60
N LEU A 42 2.13 0.78 3.18
CA LEU A 42 1.75 0.34 1.84
C LEU A 42 1.34 1.52 0.99
N THR A 43 1.93 1.66 -0.20
CA THR A 43 1.47 2.65 -1.20
C THR A 43 0.95 1.90 -2.42
N SER A 44 -0.34 2.06 -2.72
CA SER A 44 -0.97 1.47 -3.90
C SER A 44 -1.19 2.50 -4.99
N ILE A 45 -1.08 2.07 -6.25
CA ILE A 45 -1.27 2.92 -7.43
C ILE A 45 -2.62 2.60 -8.06
N VAL A 46 -3.44 3.62 -8.31
CA VAL A 46 -4.74 3.52 -9.00
C VAL A 46 -4.64 4.25 -10.33
N PRO A 47 -4.54 3.52 -11.46
CA PRO A 47 -4.47 4.12 -12.79
C PRO A 47 -5.70 4.97 -13.10
N GLY A 48 -5.51 6.13 -13.74
CA GLY A 48 -6.61 6.97 -14.23
C GLY A 48 -7.39 7.73 -13.15
N ALA A 49 -7.05 7.57 -11.88
CA ALA A 49 -7.72 8.24 -10.75
C ALA A 49 -7.10 9.60 -10.38
N GLY A 50 -5.98 9.96 -11.00
CA GLY A 50 -5.28 11.23 -10.78
C GLY A 50 -5.71 12.34 -11.75
N PRO A 51 -5.20 13.56 -11.55
CA PRO A 51 -5.50 14.71 -12.41
C PRO A 51 -5.17 14.42 -13.87
N LEU A 52 -6.02 14.87 -14.80
CA LEU A 52 -5.85 14.66 -16.25
C LEU A 52 -5.69 13.17 -16.62
N HIS A 53 -6.39 12.27 -15.92
CA HIS A 53 -6.31 10.81 -16.11
C HIS A 53 -4.93 10.19 -15.83
N SER A 54 -4.09 10.87 -15.04
CA SER A 54 -2.88 10.27 -14.47
C SER A 54 -3.21 9.24 -13.39
N SER A 55 -2.19 8.58 -12.83
CA SER A 55 -2.37 7.70 -11.68
C SER A 55 -2.53 8.50 -10.38
N ALA A 56 -3.36 8.00 -9.47
CA ALA A 56 -3.40 8.45 -8.08
C ALA A 56 -2.80 7.40 -7.15
N TYR A 57 -2.42 7.82 -5.95
CA TYR A 57 -1.83 6.94 -4.93
C TYR A 57 -2.67 6.91 -3.66
N PHE A 58 -2.71 5.73 -3.04
CA PHE A 58 -3.26 5.55 -1.70
C PHE A 58 -2.18 5.02 -0.78
N VAL A 59 -1.83 5.78 0.24
CA VAL A 59 -0.89 5.35 1.28
C VAL A 59 -1.69 4.78 2.44
N ARG A 60 -1.35 3.59 2.92
CA ARG A 60 -2.08 2.85 3.94
C ARG A 60 -1.16 2.43 5.08
N LEU A 61 -1.74 2.42 6.27
CA LEU A 61 -1.16 1.81 7.46
C LEU A 61 -2.20 0.91 8.13
N TYR A 62 -1.72 -0.25 8.57
CA TYR A 62 -2.49 -1.21 9.35
C TYR A 62 -2.77 -0.64 10.75
N LEU A 63 -4.00 -0.75 11.21
CA LEU A 63 -4.35 -0.37 12.58
C LEU A 63 -4.27 -1.61 13.48
N PRO A 64 -3.66 -1.49 14.69
CA PRO A 64 -3.73 -2.55 15.69
C PRO A 64 -5.16 -3.01 15.92
N GLU A 65 -5.35 -4.30 16.21
CA GLU A 65 -6.66 -4.97 16.33
C GLU A 65 -7.68 -4.18 17.15
N LYS A 66 -7.27 -3.65 18.30
CA LYS A 66 -8.11 -2.80 19.18
C LYS A 66 -8.75 -1.57 18.52
N PHE A 67 -8.27 -1.14 17.36
CA PHE A 67 -8.75 0.02 16.61
C PHE A 67 -9.39 -0.35 15.26
N GLN A 68 -9.52 -1.63 14.92
CA GLN A 68 -10.07 -2.03 13.62
C GLN A 68 -11.58 -1.89 13.54
N ASP A 69 -12.29 -2.22 14.62
CA ASP A 69 -13.76 -2.11 14.65
C ASP A 69 -14.22 -0.65 14.69
N SER A 70 -13.55 0.15 15.52
CA SER A 70 -13.87 1.57 15.72
C SER A 70 -12.58 2.41 15.77
N PRO A 71 -11.99 2.74 14.62
CA PRO A 71 -10.80 3.58 14.57
C PRO A 71 -11.10 5.00 15.07
N PRO A 72 -10.17 5.66 15.80
CA PRO A 72 -10.30 7.07 16.13
C PRO A 72 -10.56 7.92 14.88
N VAL A 73 -11.47 8.89 14.98
CA VAL A 73 -11.81 9.75 13.85
C VAL A 73 -10.65 10.73 13.59
N PRO A 74 -10.02 10.71 12.40
CA PRO A 74 -8.93 11.63 12.08
C PRO A 74 -9.44 13.07 12.04
N LEU A 75 -8.55 14.03 12.30
CA LEU A 75 -8.89 15.44 12.11
C LEU A 75 -9.13 15.74 10.61
N PRO A 76 -10.14 16.56 10.26
CA PRO A 76 -10.52 16.80 8.86
C PRO A 76 -9.37 17.27 7.96
N GLU A 77 -8.46 18.09 8.49
CA GLU A 77 -7.30 18.64 7.77
C GLU A 77 -6.29 17.58 7.31
N LEU A 78 -6.30 16.38 7.91
CA LEU A 78 -5.43 15.29 7.49
C LEU A 78 -5.93 14.58 6.23
N ASN A 79 -7.22 14.75 5.88
CA ASN A 79 -7.85 14.07 4.75
C ASN A 79 -7.54 12.55 4.74
N LEU A 80 -7.87 11.89 5.85
CA LEU A 80 -7.65 10.45 6.04
C LEU A 80 -8.98 9.72 6.10
N HIS A 81 -9.00 8.48 5.60
CA HIS A 81 -10.20 7.66 5.58
C HIS A 81 -9.95 6.28 6.19
N PRO A 82 -10.85 5.78 7.05
CA PRO A 82 -10.89 4.37 7.37
C PRO A 82 -10.99 3.56 6.07
N ASP A 83 -10.16 2.54 5.96
CA ASP A 83 -10.10 1.69 4.78
C ASP A 83 -10.30 0.24 5.23
N ARG A 84 -11.43 -0.34 4.81
CA ARG A 84 -11.77 -1.74 5.07
C ARG A 84 -11.13 -2.55 3.96
N TRP A 85 -10.06 -3.27 4.31
CA TRP A 85 -9.34 -4.09 3.34
C TRP A 85 -9.78 -5.55 3.50
N PRO A 86 -10.63 -6.08 2.61
CA PRO A 86 -11.08 -7.47 2.70
C PRO A 86 -9.93 -8.44 2.43
N SER A 87 -10.05 -9.67 2.93
CA SER A 87 -9.14 -10.76 2.59
C SER A 87 -9.07 -10.97 1.08
N HIS A 88 -7.85 -11.11 0.56
CA HIS A 88 -7.56 -11.31 -0.86
C HIS A 88 -6.19 -11.97 -0.99
N CYS A 89 -5.93 -12.57 -2.15
CA CYS A 89 -4.65 -13.19 -2.45
C CYS A 89 -3.75 -12.20 -3.17
N ILE A 90 -2.47 -12.21 -2.78
CA ILE A 90 -1.45 -11.35 -3.36
C ILE A 90 -0.27 -12.20 -3.84
N ALA A 91 0.25 -11.88 -5.02
CA ALA A 91 1.56 -12.30 -5.45
C ALA A 91 2.59 -11.26 -4.98
N VAL A 92 3.70 -11.73 -4.42
CA VAL A 92 4.69 -10.87 -3.76
C VAL A 92 6.07 -11.10 -4.35
N ARG A 93 6.79 -10.01 -4.60
CA ARG A 93 8.22 -10.02 -4.90
C ARG A 93 8.96 -9.06 -3.97
N SER A 94 9.95 -9.57 -3.25
CA SER A 94 10.80 -8.77 -2.38
C SER A 94 11.96 -8.14 -3.15
N PHE A 95 12.35 -6.92 -2.77
CA PHE A 95 13.50 -6.21 -3.33
C PHE A 95 14.18 -5.32 -2.27
N SER A 96 15.47 -5.05 -2.50
CA SER A 96 16.31 -4.27 -1.59
C SER A 96 16.46 -2.81 -2.03
N GLY A 97 17.04 -1.97 -1.16
CA GLY A 97 17.30 -0.56 -1.45
C GLY A 97 16.14 0.36 -1.09
N TYR A 98 16.19 1.61 -1.55
CA TYR A 98 15.08 2.55 -1.36
C TYR A 98 14.06 2.39 -2.48
N ALA A 99 12.78 2.31 -2.14
CA ALA A 99 11.70 2.39 -3.13
C ALA A 99 11.60 3.83 -3.67
N ARG A 100 11.75 3.97 -4.99
CA ARG A 100 11.79 5.22 -5.75
C ARG A 100 11.00 5.04 -7.04
N ASP A 101 10.58 6.14 -7.64
CA ASP A 101 9.71 6.15 -8.82
C ASP A 101 10.23 5.28 -9.97
N ASN A 102 11.55 5.25 -10.19
CA ASN A 102 12.15 4.43 -11.25
C ASN A 102 12.14 2.93 -10.92
N ASN A 103 12.55 2.54 -9.71
CA ASN A 103 12.76 1.12 -9.42
C ASN A 103 11.47 0.37 -9.03
N VAL A 104 10.46 1.06 -8.51
CA VAL A 104 9.19 0.39 -8.16
C VAL A 104 8.48 -0.13 -9.40
N VAL A 105 8.60 0.58 -10.53
CA VAL A 105 8.08 0.16 -11.83
C VAL A 105 8.85 -1.05 -12.34
N GLU A 106 10.19 -1.01 -12.30
CA GLU A 106 11.04 -2.15 -12.71
C GLU A 106 10.75 -3.42 -11.90
N GLU A 107 10.55 -3.31 -10.57
CA GLU A 107 10.23 -4.48 -9.74
C GLU A 107 8.81 -4.99 -9.99
N ALA A 108 7.85 -4.11 -10.29
CA ALA A 108 6.51 -4.50 -10.71
C ALA A 108 6.54 -5.27 -12.05
N GLU A 109 7.31 -4.79 -13.03
CA GLU A 109 7.51 -5.49 -14.31
C GLU A 109 8.14 -6.87 -14.13
N LYS A 110 9.16 -6.98 -13.27
CA LYS A 110 9.79 -8.28 -12.94
C LYS A 110 8.80 -9.24 -12.28
N LEU A 111 7.92 -8.77 -11.40
CA LEU A 111 6.85 -9.60 -10.84
C LEU A 111 5.86 -10.03 -11.91
N ALA A 112 5.41 -9.11 -12.77
CA ALA A 112 4.49 -9.40 -13.87
C ALA A 112 5.05 -10.49 -14.81
N LEU A 113 6.31 -10.37 -15.20
CA LEU A 113 7.02 -11.34 -16.04
C LEU A 113 7.18 -12.70 -15.34
N SER A 114 7.42 -12.70 -14.02
CA SER A 114 7.52 -13.94 -13.26
C SER A 114 6.17 -14.66 -13.21
N LEU A 115 5.07 -13.92 -13.05
CA LEU A 115 3.72 -14.47 -13.07
C LEU A 115 3.33 -15.00 -14.44
N SER A 116 3.64 -14.30 -15.53
CA SER A 116 3.29 -14.73 -16.90
C SER A 116 3.98 -16.04 -17.31
N HIS A 117 5.12 -16.37 -16.71
CA HIS A 117 5.84 -17.63 -16.95
C HIS A 117 5.54 -18.72 -15.90
N SER A 118 4.50 -18.53 -15.08
CA SER A 118 4.12 -19.45 -14.01
C SER A 118 2.71 -20.02 -14.23
N PRO A 119 2.29 -21.04 -13.46
CA PRO A 119 0.90 -21.52 -13.46
C PRO A 119 -0.13 -20.42 -13.13
N TRP A 120 0.31 -19.31 -12.53
CA TRP A 120 -0.52 -18.16 -12.15
C TRP A 120 -0.63 -17.10 -13.27
N ALA A 121 -0.20 -17.37 -14.50
CA ALA A 121 -0.30 -16.38 -15.58
C ALA A 121 -1.73 -15.82 -15.76
N ASN A 122 -2.74 -16.68 -15.60
CA ASN A 122 -4.16 -16.31 -15.72
C ASN A 122 -4.76 -15.75 -14.41
N SER A 123 -4.03 -15.73 -13.30
CA SER A 123 -4.52 -15.25 -12.01
C SER A 123 -4.58 -13.72 -11.92
N THR A 124 -3.95 -13.04 -12.88
CA THR A 124 -3.82 -11.57 -12.92
C THR A 124 -5.06 -10.87 -13.45
N ASN A 125 -6.05 -11.61 -13.98
CA ASN A 125 -7.34 -11.07 -14.43
C ASN A 125 -8.32 -10.85 -13.25
N TYR A 126 -7.78 -10.54 -12.08
CA TYR A 126 -8.55 -10.21 -10.89
C TYR A 126 -8.94 -8.73 -10.97
N PRO A 127 -10.22 -8.38 -10.77
CA PRO A 127 -10.68 -6.98 -10.85
C PRO A 127 -10.20 -6.19 -9.63
N SER A 128 -8.92 -5.79 -9.65
CA SER A 128 -8.37 -4.84 -8.70
C SER A 128 -8.51 -3.42 -9.22
N LYS A 129 -8.79 -2.49 -8.31
CA LYS A 129 -8.69 -1.05 -8.58
C LYS A 129 -7.23 -0.60 -8.65
N ASN A 130 -6.32 -1.33 -8.02
CA ASN A 130 -4.92 -0.98 -7.96
C ASN A 130 -4.17 -1.69 -9.09
N ALA A 131 -3.20 -1.02 -9.73
CA ALA A 131 -2.27 -1.68 -10.62
C ALA A 131 -1.30 -2.57 -9.83
N TYR A 132 -0.69 -2.02 -8.79
CA TYR A 132 0.16 -2.71 -7.84
C TYR A 132 0.31 -1.91 -6.55
N SER A 133 0.87 -2.54 -5.52
CA SER A 133 1.21 -1.89 -4.26
C SER A 133 2.67 -2.13 -3.88
N ILE A 134 3.27 -1.15 -3.20
CA ILE A 134 4.62 -1.25 -2.65
C ILE A 134 4.53 -1.25 -1.12
N ALA A 135 4.97 -2.33 -0.49
CA ALA A 135 5.09 -2.46 0.95
C ALA A 135 6.52 -2.11 1.40
N GLN A 136 6.65 -1.14 2.29
CA GLN A 136 7.92 -0.69 2.86
C GLN A 136 7.95 -0.97 4.36
N TYR A 137 8.89 -1.81 4.78
CA TYR A 137 8.95 -2.31 6.17
C TYR A 137 9.88 -1.50 7.06
N ASN A 138 10.76 -0.67 6.49
CA ASN A 138 11.84 -0.06 7.25
C ASN A 138 11.66 1.44 7.44
N ASN A 139 12.08 1.91 8.62
CA ASN A 139 12.21 3.33 8.93
C ASN A 139 13.07 4.06 7.86
N PRO A 140 12.74 5.30 7.49
CA PRO A 140 13.56 6.16 6.62
C PRO A 140 15.07 6.17 6.92
N PHE A 141 15.48 6.11 8.19
CA PHE A 141 16.89 6.15 8.61
C PHE A 141 17.65 4.83 8.46
N ARG A 142 16.97 3.71 8.13
CA ARG A 142 17.65 2.42 7.90
C ARG A 142 18.31 2.40 6.52
N ILE A 143 19.64 2.40 6.46
CA ILE A 143 20.37 2.49 5.18
C ILE A 143 20.63 1.10 4.56
N ILE A 144 21.07 0.12 5.36
CA ILE A 144 21.44 -1.24 4.91
C ILE A 144 20.36 -2.26 5.32
N GLY A 145 20.17 -3.29 4.49
CA GLY A 145 19.24 -4.39 4.77
C GLY A 145 17.78 -3.94 4.71
N ARG A 146 17.47 -3.02 3.79
CA ARG A 146 16.08 -2.61 3.54
C ARG A 146 15.34 -3.73 2.81
N LEU A 147 14.15 -4.07 3.30
CA LEU A 147 13.18 -4.97 2.71
C LEU A 147 11.99 -4.14 2.24
N ASN A 148 11.72 -4.21 0.94
CA ASN A 148 10.48 -3.76 0.35
C ASN A 148 9.89 -4.91 -0.45
N GLU A 149 8.61 -4.81 -0.74
CA GLU A 149 7.90 -5.78 -1.57
C GLU A 149 6.99 -5.06 -2.57
N VAL A 150 6.84 -5.65 -3.75
CA VAL A 150 5.80 -5.29 -4.71
C VAL A 150 4.73 -6.37 -4.69
N TRP A 151 3.47 -5.94 -4.64
CA TRP A 151 2.28 -6.79 -4.47
C TRP A 151 1.33 -6.60 -5.64
N PHE A 152 0.90 -7.71 -6.25
CA PHE A 152 -0.18 -7.77 -7.23
C PHE A 152 -1.34 -8.57 -6.65
N ASP A 153 -2.56 -8.06 -6.79
CA ASP A 153 -3.76 -8.83 -6.45
C ASP A 153 -3.94 -9.96 -7.47
N VAL A 154 -4.25 -11.16 -6.98
CA VAL A 154 -4.46 -12.35 -7.82
C VAL A 154 -5.70 -13.12 -7.39
N ASP A 155 -6.33 -13.83 -8.33
CA ASP A 155 -7.48 -14.68 -8.01
C ASP A 155 -7.05 -15.89 -7.15
N CYS A 156 -7.55 -15.95 -5.92
CA CYS A 156 -7.31 -17.05 -4.98
C CYS A 156 -7.68 -18.43 -5.54
N LYS A 157 -8.73 -18.51 -6.38
CA LYS A 157 -9.17 -19.80 -6.95
C LYS A 157 -8.13 -20.38 -7.91
N SER A 158 -7.46 -19.52 -8.66
CA SER A 158 -6.36 -19.91 -9.53
C SER A 158 -5.06 -20.24 -8.78
N ALA A 159 -4.97 -19.87 -7.49
CA ALA A 159 -3.84 -20.21 -6.63
C ALA A 159 -4.00 -21.57 -5.92
N GLY A 160 -5.14 -22.26 -6.06
CA GLY A 160 -5.43 -23.51 -5.33
C GLY A 160 -5.60 -23.30 -3.82
N ILE A 161 -5.80 -22.07 -3.38
CA ILE A 161 -6.00 -21.70 -1.98
C ILE A 161 -7.50 -21.49 -1.79
N GLU A 162 -8.17 -22.41 -1.09
CA GLU A 162 -9.52 -22.18 -0.58
C GLU A 162 -9.46 -21.00 0.40
N ALA A 163 -10.12 -19.90 0.04
CA ALA A 163 -10.34 -18.80 0.98
C ALA A 163 -11.39 -19.25 2.00
N TYR A 164 -10.97 -19.46 3.24
CA TYR A 164 -11.83 -19.76 4.39
C TYR A 164 -12.44 -18.49 4.98
#